data_AF-A0A2T4UE23-F1
#
_entry.id   AF-A0A2T4UE23-F1
#
_cell.length_a   1.000
_cell.length_b   1.000
_cell.length_c   1.000
_cell.angle_alpha   90.00
_cell.angle_beta   90.00
_cell.angle_gamma   90.00
#
_symmetry.space_group_name_H-M   'P 1'
#
loop_
_entity.id
_entity.type
_entity.pdbx_description
1 polymer ?
#
loop_
_entity_poly.entity_id
_entity_poly.type
_entity_poly.pdbx_seq_one_letter_code
_entity_poly.pdbx_strand_id
1 'polypeptide(L)'
;MTPDESARRMRAMQGWSLMNQGAFIEALGLEEPSARNLFRTSGATRASDDVLRRAAAISGMPERFALDGLDAMKAAEPPSAHVEDVLSELRAGMAHLLATTARHTRELQELRAVDRSARPGGGGQR
;
A
#
# COMPACT_ATOMS: atom_id res chain seq x y z
N MET A 1 9.56 16.85 -20.45
CA MET A 1 9.96 15.72 -19.56
C MET A 1 11.13 14.98 -20.18
N THR A 2 12.20 14.72 -19.42
CA THR A 2 13.38 13.98 -19.89
C THR A 2 13.14 12.46 -19.83
N PRO A 3 13.88 11.63 -20.60
CA PRO A 3 13.81 10.16 -20.49
C PRO A 3 14.07 9.65 -19.07
N ASP A 4 15.07 10.19 -18.38
CA ASP A 4 15.38 9.79 -17.00
C ASP A 4 14.25 10.09 -16.03
N GLU A 5 13.58 11.22 -16.20
CA GLU A 5 12.44 11.59 -15.38
C GLU A 5 11.24 10.68 -15.65
N SER A 6 10.98 10.38 -16.93
CA SER A 6 9.98 9.37 -17.31
C SER A 6 10.27 8.01 -16.68
N ALA A 7 11.53 7.57 -16.69
CA ALA A 7 11.92 6.29 -16.10
C ALA A 7 11.80 6.28 -14.58
N ARG A 8 12.15 7.39 -13.90
CA ARG A 8 11.92 7.54 -12.45
C ARG A 8 10.44 7.42 -12.11
N ARG A 9 9.55 8.07 -12.86
CA ARG A 9 8.09 8.00 -12.65
C ARG A 9 7.54 6.60 -12.90
N MET A 10 7.96 5.93 -13.97
CA MET A 10 7.58 4.54 -14.25
C MET A 10 7.96 3.61 -13.10
N ARG A 11 9.17 3.74 -12.53
CA ARG A 11 9.60 2.97 -11.35
C ARG A 11 8.80 3.31 -10.10
N ALA A 12 8.50 4.59 -9.87
CA ALA A 12 7.70 5.01 -8.73
C ALA A 12 6.28 4.43 -8.79
N MET A 13 5.61 4.50 -9.95
CA MET A 13 4.29 3.90 -10.16
C MET A 13 4.32 2.38 -10.00
N GLN A 14 5.34 1.71 -10.56
CA GLN A 14 5.51 0.27 -10.39
C GLN A 14 5.72 -0.09 -8.90
N GLY A 15 6.58 0.64 -8.18
CA GLY A 15 6.80 0.44 -6.75
C GLY A 15 5.53 0.65 -5.92
N TRP A 16 4.71 1.65 -6.26
CA TRP A 16 3.45 1.94 -5.56
C TRP A 16 2.37 0.88 -5.81
N SER A 17 2.35 0.28 -7.02
CA SER A 17 1.42 -0.80 -7.36
C SER A 17 1.66 -2.11 -6.59
N LEU A 18 2.81 -2.26 -5.92
CA LEU A 18 3.29 -3.51 -5.31
C LEU A 18 3.44 -4.69 -6.29
N MET A 19 3.32 -4.44 -7.60
CA MET A 19 3.55 -5.44 -8.64
C MET A 19 5.04 -5.62 -8.92
N ASN A 20 5.46 -6.84 -9.26
CA ASN A 20 6.77 -7.03 -9.86
C ASN A 20 6.80 -6.39 -11.27
N GLN A 21 8.01 -6.10 -11.78
CA GLN A 21 8.17 -5.37 -13.04
C GLN A 21 7.50 -6.08 -14.23
N GLY A 22 7.54 -7.41 -14.30
CA GLY A 22 6.92 -8.19 -15.39
C GLY A 22 5.40 -8.05 -15.39
N ALA A 23 4.76 -8.26 -14.23
CA ALA A 23 3.32 -8.10 -14.06
C ALA A 23 2.85 -6.66 -14.36
N PHE A 24 3.65 -5.66 -13.99
CA PHE A 24 3.34 -4.27 -14.29
C PHE A 24 3.44 -3.97 -15.79
N ILE A 25 4.43 -4.53 -16.49
CA ILE A 25 4.57 -4.42 -17.95
C ILE A 25 3.41 -5.10 -18.68
N GLU A 26 3.02 -6.29 -18.22
CA GLU A 26 1.89 -7.04 -18.76
C GLU A 26 0.59 -6.24 -18.59
N ALA A 27 0.36 -5.66 -17.41
CA ALA A 27 -0.80 -4.81 -17.15
C ALA A 27 -0.85 -3.54 -18.03
N LEU A 28 0.31 -3.05 -18.48
CA LEU A 28 0.39 -1.94 -19.44
C LEU A 28 0.06 -2.35 -20.87
N GLY A 29 -0.01 -3.65 -21.16
CA GLY A 29 -0.21 -4.20 -22.50
C GLY A 29 0.98 -3.92 -23.42
N LEU A 30 2.20 -3.94 -22.88
CA LEU A 30 3.44 -3.68 -23.64
C LEU A 30 4.25 -4.96 -23.80
N GLU A 31 4.95 -5.08 -24.93
CA GLU A 31 5.92 -6.16 -25.12
C GLU A 31 7.14 -5.99 -24.22
N GLU A 32 7.51 -7.06 -23.53
CA GLU A 32 8.48 -7.06 -22.43
C GLU A 32 9.88 -6.50 -22.78
N PRO A 33 10.48 -6.83 -23.95
CA PRO A 33 11.82 -6.32 -24.29
C PRO A 33 11.84 -4.79 -24.46
N SER A 34 10.79 -4.25 -25.06
CA SER A 34 10.65 -2.82 -25.34
C SER A 34 10.27 -2.03 -24.08
N ALA A 35 9.43 -2.62 -23.24
CA ALA A 35 8.96 -1.98 -22.02
C ALA A 35 10.04 -1.85 -20.95
N ARG A 36 10.99 -2.80 -20.85
CA ARG A 36 12.11 -2.73 -19.90
C ARG A 36 12.96 -1.46 -20.08
N ASN A 37 13.07 -0.94 -21.31
CA ASN A 37 13.79 0.31 -21.57
C ASN A 37 13.12 1.53 -20.95
N LEU A 38 11.79 1.50 -20.74
CA LEU A 38 11.04 2.59 -20.09
C LEU A 38 11.35 2.73 -18.60
N PHE A 39 11.99 1.73 -17.99
CA PHE A 39 12.39 1.74 -16.59
C PHE A 39 13.89 2.04 -16.42
N ARG A 40 14.64 2.37 -17.48
CA ARG A 40 16.09 2.65 -17.38
C ARG A 40 16.37 4.16 -17.38
N THR A 41 16.87 4.66 -16.25
CA THR A 41 17.34 6.05 -16.03
C THR A 41 18.70 6.37 -16.68
N SER A 42 19.09 5.59 -17.68
CA SER A 42 20.26 5.85 -18.53
C SER A 42 19.94 5.57 -20.01
N GLY A 43 18.65 5.40 -20.32
CA GLY A 43 18.15 5.13 -21.66
C GLY A 43 17.64 6.40 -22.34
N ALA A 44 17.62 6.40 -23.67
CA ALA A 44 17.05 7.49 -24.46
C ALA A 44 15.51 7.43 -24.55
N THR A 45 14.90 6.33 -24.09
CA THR A 45 13.48 6.06 -24.30
C THR A 45 12.62 6.68 -23.21
N ARG A 46 11.79 7.64 -23.61
CA ARG A 46 10.72 8.20 -22.79
C ARG A 46 9.43 7.40 -23.01
N ALA A 47 8.67 7.14 -21.94
CA ALA A 47 7.31 6.63 -22.07
C ALA A 47 6.38 7.70 -22.67
N SER A 48 5.46 7.29 -23.54
CA SER A 48 4.42 8.20 -24.02
C SER A 48 3.47 8.59 -22.89
N ASP A 49 2.78 9.71 -23.04
CA ASP A 49 1.85 10.19 -22.01
C ASP A 49 0.72 9.18 -21.76
N ASP A 50 0.26 8.48 -22.80
CA ASP A 50 -0.76 7.41 -22.66
C ASP A 50 -0.25 6.20 -21.87
N VAL A 51 1.04 5.87 -21.98
CA VAL A 51 1.65 4.82 -21.14
C VAL A 51 1.74 5.30 -19.70
N LEU A 52 2.10 6.56 -19.47
CA LEU A 52 2.18 7.13 -18.12
C LEU A 52 0.80 7.23 -17.45
N ARG A 53 -0.25 7.62 -18.18
CA ARG A 53 -1.64 7.62 -17.68
C ARG A 53 -2.09 6.23 -17.29
N ARG A 54 -1.83 5.22 -18.13
CA ARG A 54 -2.15 3.82 -17.82
C ARG A 54 -1.37 3.32 -16.60
N ALA A 55 -0.08 3.64 -16.51
CA ALA A 55 0.74 3.31 -15.34
C ALA A 55 0.21 3.96 -14.05
N ALA A 56 -0.29 5.20 -14.13
CA ALA A 56 -0.91 5.89 -13.00
C ALA A 56 -2.20 5.20 -12.58
N ALA A 57 -3.06 4.83 -13.52
CA ALA A 57 -4.30 4.11 -13.26
C ALA A 57 -4.04 2.73 -12.61
N ILE A 58 -3.09 1.94 -13.14
CA ILE A 58 -2.71 0.63 -12.59
C ILE A 58 -2.15 0.75 -11.18
N SER A 59 -1.34 1.78 -10.94
CA SER A 59 -0.73 2.01 -9.63
C SER A 59 -1.67 2.71 -8.64
N GLY A 60 -2.82 3.23 -9.06
CA GLY A 60 -3.67 4.07 -8.20
C GLY A 60 -3.03 5.43 -7.85
N MET A 61 -1.98 5.83 -8.58
CA MET A 61 -1.38 7.16 -8.41
C MET A 61 -2.17 8.21 -9.20
N PRO A 62 -2.21 9.48 -8.74
CA PRO A 62 -2.86 10.55 -9.49
C PRO A 62 -2.23 10.76 -10.86
N GLU A 63 -3.03 11.02 -11.90
CA GLU A 63 -2.52 11.28 -13.26
C GLU A 63 -1.50 12.44 -13.30
N ARG A 64 -1.74 13.49 -12.51
CA ARG A 64 -0.81 14.62 -12.33
C ARG A 64 0.60 14.18 -11.89
N PHE A 65 0.72 13.10 -11.13
CA PHE A 65 2.02 12.53 -10.79
C PHE A 65 2.76 12.06 -12.04
N ALA A 66 2.04 11.34 -12.91
CA ALA A 66 2.59 10.74 -14.12
C ALA A 66 3.06 11.82 -15.10
N LEU A 67 2.25 12.87 -15.28
CA LEU A 67 2.47 13.91 -16.30
C LEU A 67 3.32 15.09 -15.81
N ASP A 68 3.08 15.55 -14.59
CA ASP A 68 3.69 16.78 -14.07
C ASP A 68 4.84 16.47 -13.09
N GLY A 69 4.77 15.34 -12.40
CA GLY A 69 5.81 14.84 -11.49
C GLY A 69 5.59 15.22 -10.04
N LEU A 70 6.53 14.78 -9.20
CA LEU A 70 6.43 14.96 -7.75
C LEU A 70 6.49 16.44 -7.33
N ASP A 71 7.26 17.27 -8.04
CA ASP A 71 7.39 18.70 -7.72
C ASP A 71 6.10 19.47 -7.99
N ALA A 72 5.40 19.14 -9.07
CA ALA A 72 4.08 19.70 -9.38
C ALA A 72 3.01 19.23 -8.38
N MET A 73 3.10 18.00 -7.89
CA MET A 73 2.23 17.52 -6.81
C MET A 73 2.46 18.22 -5.47
N LYS A 74 3.72 18.57 -5.15
CA LYS A 74 4.06 19.34 -3.94
C LYS A 74 3.66 20.81 -4.03
N ALA A 75 3.67 21.37 -5.25
CA ALA A 75 3.24 22.73 -5.52
C ALA A 75 1.71 22.86 -5.56
N ALA A 76 0.99 21.80 -5.89
CA ALA A 76 -0.44 21.73 -5.66
C ALA A 76 -0.70 21.66 -4.15
N GLU A 77 -1.48 22.59 -3.60
CA GLU A 77 -1.86 22.57 -2.19
C GLU A 77 -2.31 21.16 -1.79
N PRO A 78 -1.78 20.60 -0.69
CA PRO A 78 -2.24 19.30 -0.21
C PRO A 78 -3.74 19.43 0.09
N PRO A 79 -4.58 18.45 -0.29
CA PRO A 79 -5.97 18.41 0.16
C PRO A 79 -5.95 18.14 1.67
N SER A 80 -5.76 19.18 2.46
CA SER A 80 -5.62 19.14 3.92
C SER A 80 -6.85 18.54 4.61
N ALA A 81 -8.01 18.65 3.97
CA ALA A 81 -9.25 18.02 4.42
C ALA A 81 -9.16 16.47 4.43
N HIS A 82 -8.57 15.85 3.39
CA HIS A 82 -8.54 14.38 3.30
C HIS A 82 -7.55 13.71 4.25
N VAL A 83 -6.51 14.41 4.69
CA VAL A 83 -5.50 13.81 5.57
C VAL A 83 -6.05 13.63 6.98
N GLU A 84 -6.73 14.63 7.54
CA GLU A 84 -7.34 14.50 8.87
C GLU A 84 -8.51 13.50 8.86
N ASP A 85 -9.28 13.44 7.78
CA ASP A 85 -10.35 12.44 7.62
C ASP A 85 -9.78 11.01 7.60
N VAL A 86 -8.75 10.76 6.78
CA VAL A 86 -8.08 9.44 6.71
C VAL A 86 -7.41 9.08 8.03
N LEU A 87 -6.77 10.04 8.71
CA LEU A 87 -6.17 9.81 10.02
C LEU A 87 -7.21 9.53 11.10
N SER A 88 -8.37 10.19 11.02
CA SER A 88 -9.51 9.95 11.92
C SER A 88 -10.06 8.53 11.74
N GLU A 89 -10.28 8.10 10.49
CA GLU A 89 -10.72 6.75 10.16
C GLU A 89 -9.71 5.68 10.64
N LEU A 90 -8.42 5.90 10.43
CA LEU A 90 -7.35 5.02 10.92
C LEU A 90 -7.37 4.89 12.45
N ARG A 91 -7.51 6.01 13.17
CA ARG A 91 -7.61 6.02 14.63
C ARG A 91 -8.85 5.25 15.10
N ALA A 92 -10.00 5.44 14.43
CA ALA A 92 -11.23 4.72 14.75
C ALA A 92 -11.09 3.20 14.54
N GLY A 93 -10.48 2.78 13.42
CA GLY A 93 -10.19 1.39 13.12
C GLY A 93 -9.25 0.74 14.15
N MET A 94 -8.17 1.44 14.54
CA MET A 94 -7.26 0.97 15.59
C MET A 94 -7.96 0.84 16.95
N ALA A 95 -8.78 1.81 17.33
CA ALA A 95 -9.55 1.75 18.57
C ALA A 95 -10.50 0.53 18.59
N HIS A 96 -11.15 0.24 17.46
CA HIS A 96 -12.01 -0.93 17.32
C HIS A 96 -11.24 -2.25 17.45
N LEU A 97 -10.07 -2.37 16.81
CA LEU A 97 -9.21 -3.56 16.91
C LEU A 97 -8.73 -3.80 18.34
N LEU A 98 -8.31 -2.75 19.03
CA LEU A 98 -7.88 -2.83 20.43
C LEU A 98 -9.02 -3.25 21.35
N ALA A 99 -10.21 -2.67 21.18
CA ALA A 99 -11.39 -3.02 21.98
C ALA A 99 -11.82 -4.48 21.76
N THR A 100 -11.78 -4.95 20.52
CA THR A 100 -12.13 -6.33 20.18
C THR A 100 -11.10 -7.32 20.75
N THR A 101 -9.81 -6.99 20.64
CA THR A 101 -8.73 -7.82 21.21
C THR A 101 -8.84 -7.90 22.73
N ALA A 102 -9.13 -6.78 23.40
CA ALA A 102 -9.31 -6.75 24.85
C ALA A 102 -10.49 -7.61 25.31
N ARG A 103 -11.61 -7.60 24.55
CA ARG A 103 -12.78 -8.43 24.81
C ARG A 103 -12.45 -9.92 24.71
N HIS A 104 -11.87 -10.36 23.60
CA HIS A 104 -11.48 -11.76 23.41
C HIS A 104 -10.44 -12.21 24.46
N THR A 105 -9.56 -11.31 24.90
CA THR A 105 -8.59 -11.61 25.96
C THR A 105 -9.29 -11.88 27.30
N ARG A 106 -10.33 -11.11 27.66
CA ARG A 106 -11.13 -11.38 28.87
C ARG A 106 -11.88 -12.70 28.77
N GLU A 107 -12.55 -12.95 27.64
CA GLU A 107 -13.28 -14.22 27.42
C GLU A 107 -12.34 -15.43 27.57
N LEU A 108 -11.12 -15.34 27.02
CA LEU A 108 -10.10 -16.39 27.21
C LEU A 108 -9.64 -16.53 28.66
N GLN A 109 -9.52 -15.44 29.41
CA GLN A 109 -9.17 -15.49 30.83
C GLN A 109 -10.28 -16.10 31.68
N GLU A 110 -11.54 -15.78 31.40
CA GLU A 110 -12.72 -16.35 32.06
C GLU A 110 -12.82 -17.85 31.79
N LEU A 111 -12.67 -18.29 30.53
CA LEU A 111 -12.66 -19.71 30.17
C LEU A 111 -11.53 -20.47 30.88
N ARG A 112 -10.33 -19.89 30.99
CA ARG A 112 -9.20 -20.47 31.74
C ARG A 112 -9.42 -20.47 33.26
N ALA A 113 -10.23 -19.56 33.79
CA ALA A 113 -10.58 -19.53 35.21
C ALA A 113 -11.62 -20.62 35.52
N VAL A 114 -12.61 -20.81 34.65
CA VAL A 114 -13.59 -21.90 34.74
C VAL A 114 -12.89 -23.26 34.68
N ASP A 115 -11.99 -23.49 33.72
CA ASP A 115 -11.24 -24.75 33.60
C ASP A 115 -10.37 -25.05 34.84
N ARG A 116 -9.74 -24.03 35.45
CA ARG A 116 -9.01 -24.19 36.72
C ARG A 116 -9.93 -24.48 37.92
N SER A 117 -11.10 -23.88 37.98
CA SER A 117 -12.08 -24.13 39.05
C SER A 117 -12.79 -25.48 38.92
N ALA A 118 -12.85 -26.05 37.71
CA ALA A 118 -13.41 -27.36 37.42
C ALA A 118 -12.45 -28.52 37.75
N ARG A 119 -11.17 -28.24 38.05
CA ARG A 119 -10.25 -29.20 38.67
C ARG A 119 -10.29 -29.01 40.18
N PRO A 120 -11.13 -29.76 40.94
CA PRO A 120 -10.98 -29.79 42.38
C PRO A 120 -9.57 -30.31 42.67
N GLY A 121 -8.91 -29.72 43.66
CA GLY A 121 -7.60 -30.17 44.10
C GLY A 121 -7.59 -31.70 44.19
N GLY A 122 -6.66 -32.32 43.47
CA GLY A 122 -6.21 -33.67 43.76
C GLY A 122 -5.61 -33.64 45.17
N GLY A 123 -6.49 -33.65 46.16
CA GLY A 123 -6.16 -33.90 47.55
C GLY A 123 -5.49 -35.26 47.64
N GLY A 124 -4.51 -35.32 48.52
CA GLY A 124 -3.55 -36.39 48.65
C GLY A 124 -4.13 -37.80 48.60
N GLN A 125 -3.37 -38.67 47.95
CA GLN A 125 -3.07 -39.98 48.48
C GLN A 125 -1.77 -40.47 47.85
N ARG A 126 -0.64 -40.13 48.49
CA ARG A 126 0.43 -41.02 48.97
C ARG A 126 1.68 -40.22 49.31
#